data_AF-A0A7V5RN76-F1
#
_entry.id   AF-A0A7V5RN76-F1
#
_cell.length_a   1.000
_cell.length_b   1.000
_cell.length_c   1.000
_cell.angle_alpha   90.00
_cell.angle_beta   90.00
_cell.angle_gamma   90.00
#
_symmetry.space_group_name_H-M   'P 1'
#
loop_
_entity.id
_entity.type
_entity.pdbx_description
1 polymer ?
#
loop_
_entity_poly.entity_id
_entity_poly.type
_entity_poly.pdbx_seq_one_letter_code
_entity_poly.pdbx_strand_id
1 'polypeptide(L)'
;MVAGFKAIPLGTAHFAPAAGQVLVGTGSRLFTLSLKFASPMILFLLLSDVAIAFAARVMPQLNVFFISMPLKIGAGIYMVLVSLKIFQSIFGMFEQHIEQTVYNLMLGIRGAI
;
A
#
# COMPACT_ATOMS: atom_id res chain seq x y z
N MET A 1 23.63 -11.34 1.49
CA MET A 1 24.36 -10.53 0.48
C MET A 1 25.31 -11.35 -0.40
N VAL A 2 26.00 -12.39 0.12
CA VAL A 2 26.93 -13.21 -0.71
C VAL A 2 26.22 -14.08 -1.78
N ALA A 3 24.96 -14.48 -1.55
CA ALA A 3 24.20 -15.30 -2.51
C ALA A 3 23.73 -14.53 -3.78
N GLY A 4 23.57 -13.20 -3.70
CA GLY A 4 23.09 -12.38 -4.81
C GLY A 4 24.06 -12.32 -5.99
N PHE A 5 25.37 -12.33 -5.71
CA PHE A 5 26.43 -12.35 -6.73
C PHE A 5 26.60 -13.72 -7.42
N LYS A 6 26.11 -14.81 -6.82
CA LYS A 6 26.03 -16.13 -7.49
C LYS A 6 24.82 -16.25 -8.40
N ALA A 7 23.76 -15.47 -8.15
CA ALA A 7 22.52 -15.53 -8.91
C ALA A 7 22.61 -14.76 -10.24
N ILE A 8 23.33 -13.62 -10.27
CA ILE A 8 23.52 -12.80 -11.46
C ILE A 8 25.03 -12.61 -11.67
N PRO A 9 25.67 -13.38 -12.57
CA PRO A 9 27.07 -13.18 -12.92
C PRO A 9 27.27 -11.78 -13.51
N LEU A 10 28.27 -11.05 -13.00
CA LEU A 10 28.62 -9.73 -13.51
C LEU A 10 29.08 -9.87 -14.98
N GLY A 11 28.27 -9.35 -15.90
CA GLY A 11 28.56 -9.35 -17.35
C GLY A 11 27.60 -10.17 -18.23
N THR A 12 26.66 -10.94 -17.67
CA THR A 12 25.66 -11.72 -18.45
C THR A 12 24.21 -11.28 -18.19
N ALA A 13 24.00 -10.10 -17.61
CA ALA A 13 22.66 -9.61 -17.28
C ALA A 13 21.94 -9.16 -18.57
N HIS A 14 20.98 -9.96 -19.03
CA HIS A 14 20.06 -9.57 -20.09
C HIS A 14 18.72 -9.18 -19.45
N PHE A 15 18.30 -7.93 -19.64
CA PHE A 15 16.94 -7.51 -19.27
C PHE A 15 15.96 -8.05 -20.31
N ALA A 16 15.47 -9.28 -20.08
CA ALA A 16 14.40 -9.83 -20.89
C ALA A 16 13.15 -8.93 -20.76
N PRO A 17 12.38 -8.69 -21.85
CA PRO A 17 11.12 -7.95 -21.80
C PRO A 17 10.13 -8.48 -20.74
N ALA A 18 10.20 -9.78 -20.43
CA ALA A 18 9.45 -10.42 -19.36
C ALA A 18 9.70 -9.80 -17.97
N ALA A 19 10.94 -9.38 -17.66
CA ALA A 19 11.25 -8.72 -16.39
C ALA A 19 10.56 -7.35 -16.27
N GLY A 20 10.47 -6.60 -17.37
CA GLY A 20 9.73 -5.34 -17.42
C GLY A 20 8.22 -5.53 -17.17
N GLN A 21 7.62 -6.57 -17.77
CA GLN A 21 6.21 -6.90 -17.55
C GLN A 21 5.92 -7.30 -16.10
N VAL A 22 6.82 -8.06 -15.47
CA VAL A 22 6.69 -8.42 -14.05
C VAL A 22 6.73 -7.19 -13.15
N LEU A 23 7.62 -6.22 -13.41
CA LEU A 23 7.69 -4.98 -12.64
C LEU A 23 6.42 -4.14 -12.79
N VAL A 24 5.94 -3.93 -14.01
CA VAL A 24 4.72 -3.16 -14.28
C VAL A 24 3.48 -3.84 -13.69
N GLY A 25 3.37 -5.17 -13.85
CA GLY A 25 2.27 -5.95 -13.27
C GLY A 25 2.28 -5.95 -11.75
N THR A 26 3.46 -5.97 -11.12
CA THR A 26 3.59 -5.87 -9.66
C THR A 26 3.21 -4.47 -9.19
N GLY A 27 3.66 -3.42 -9.89
CA GLY A 27 3.32 -2.03 -9.57
C GLY A 27 1.82 -1.74 -9.63
N SER A 28 1.13 -2.21 -10.69
CA SER A 28 -0.32 -2.03 -10.82
C SER A 28 -1.11 -2.75 -9.73
N ARG A 29 -0.65 -3.93 -9.32
CA ARG A 29 -1.24 -4.70 -8.23
C ARG A 29 -1.04 -4.02 -6.87
N LEU A 30 0.15 -3.49 -6.60
CA LEU A 30 0.44 -2.73 -5.39
C LEU A 30 -0.37 -1.43 -5.31
N PHE A 31 -0.53 -0.72 -6.43
CA PHE A 31 -1.36 0.47 -6.49
C PHE A 31 -2.83 0.15 -6.15
N THR A 32 -3.39 -0.86 -6.81
CA THR A 32 -4.77 -1.29 -6.56
C THR A 32 -4.98 -1.75 -5.12
N LEU A 33 -4.01 -2.49 -4.57
CA LEU A 33 -4.06 -2.96 -3.20
C LEU A 33 -4.04 -1.80 -2.20
N SER A 34 -3.14 -0.84 -2.40
CA SER A 34 -3.04 0.38 -1.59
C SER A 34 -4.34 1.19 -1.62
N LEU A 35 -4.95 1.33 -2.80
CA LEU A 35 -6.23 2.04 -2.96
C LEU A 35 -7.37 1.33 -2.21
N LYS A 36 -7.42 0.00 -2.27
CA LYS A 36 -8.40 -0.80 -1.50
C LYS A 36 -8.20 -0.65 0.01
N PHE A 37 -6.95 -0.59 0.47
CA PHE A 37 -6.65 -0.35 1.89
C PHE A 37 -7.05 1.06 2.34
N ALA A 38 -6.80 2.07 1.51
CA ALA A 38 -7.13 3.46 1.84
C ALA A 38 -8.64 3.76 1.70
N SER A 39 -9.36 3.05 0.83
CA SER A 39 -10.78 3.27 0.51
C SER A 39 -11.69 3.43 1.74
N PRO A 40 -11.72 2.52 2.74
CA PRO A 40 -12.60 2.68 3.90
C PRO A 40 -12.28 3.93 4.73
N MET A 41 -11.00 4.28 4.86
CA MET A 41 -10.57 5.48 5.59
C MET A 41 -10.98 6.76 4.86
N ILE A 42 -10.76 6.80 3.53
CA ILE A 42 -11.15 7.93 2.69
C ILE A 42 -12.66 8.14 2.77
N LEU A 43 -13.45 7.06 2.64
CA LEU A 43 -14.90 7.13 2.72
C LEU A 43 -15.37 7.67 4.08
N PHE A 44 -14.79 7.18 5.17
CA PHE A 44 -15.11 7.64 6.51
C PHE A 44 -14.80 9.13 6.71
N LEU A 45 -13.62 9.59 6.28
CA LEU A 45 -13.23 11.00 6.38
C LEU A 45 -14.15 11.89 5.55
N LEU A 46 -14.48 11.46 4.33
CA LEU A 46 -15.34 12.21 3.42
C LEU A 46 -16.77 12.32 3.98
N LEU A 47 -17.32 11.22 4.52
CA LEU A 47 -18.62 11.25 5.20
C LEU A 47 -18.60 12.14 6.45
N SER A 48 -17.51 12.10 7.22
CA SER A 48 -17.34 12.95 8.39
C SER A 48 -17.31 14.43 8.00
N ASP A 49 -16.61 14.78 6.92
CA ASP A 49 -16.55 16.14 6.40
C ASP A 49 -17.93 16.62 5.92
N VAL A 50 -18.72 15.76 5.26
CA VAL A 50 -20.10 16.07 4.86
C VAL A 50 -20.99 16.29 6.08
N ALA A 51 -20.90 15.43 7.10
CA ALA A 51 -21.67 15.56 8.33
C ALA A 51 -21.34 16.86 9.07
N ILE A 52 -20.05 17.21 9.14
CA ILE A 52 -19.57 18.45 9.77
C ILE A 52 -20.03 19.67 8.96
N ALA A 53 -19.95 19.62 7.62
CA ALA A 53 -20.43 20.69 6.75
C ALA A 53 -21.94 20.93 6.93
N PHE A 54 -22.72 19.86 7.11
CA PHE A 54 -24.13 19.97 7.43
C PHE A 54 -24.35 20.61 8.81
N ALA A 55 -23.63 20.15 9.83
CA ALA A 55 -23.70 20.71 11.18
C ALA A 55 -23.34 22.21 11.22
N ALA A 56 -22.33 22.63 10.44
CA ALA A 56 -21.93 24.02 10.30
C ALA A 56 -23.05 24.92 9.78
N ARG A 57 -23.95 24.38 8.93
CA ARG A 57 -25.12 25.12 8.44
C ARG A 57 -26.22 25.26 9.50
N VAL A 58 -26.35 24.29 10.41
CA VAL A 58 -27.35 24.30 11.48
C VAL A 58 -26.90 25.18 12.66
N MET A 59 -25.62 25.15 13.00
CA MET A 59 -25.04 25.94 14.10
C MET A 59 -23.87 26.81 13.59
N PRO A 60 -24.16 27.95 12.92
CA PRO A 60 -23.15 28.79 12.26
C PRO A 60 -22.21 29.52 13.23
N GLN A 61 -22.55 29.58 14.52
CA GLN A 61 -21.75 30.22 15.55
C GLN A 61 -20.67 29.31 16.14
N LEU A 62 -20.74 27.99 15.86
CA LEU A 62 -19.83 27.01 16.41
C LEU A 62 -18.58 26.92 15.50
N ASN A 63 -17.40 27.11 16.07
CA ASN A 63 -16.16 26.92 15.32
C ASN A 63 -16.04 25.46 14.89
N VAL A 64 -16.33 25.20 13.62
CA VAL A 64 -16.33 23.88 12.99
C VAL A 64 -14.98 23.16 13.15
N PHE A 65 -13.87 23.90 13.20
CA PHE A 65 -12.54 23.34 13.44
C PHE A 65 -12.39 22.69 14.82
N PHE A 66 -13.12 23.19 15.81
CA PHE A 66 -13.07 22.66 17.18
C PHE A 66 -13.62 21.23 17.26
N ILE A 67 -14.55 20.87 16.38
CA ILE A 67 -15.16 19.53 16.33
C ILE A 67 -14.45 18.64 15.31
N SER A 68 -14.07 19.19 14.16
CA SER A 68 -13.47 18.41 13.07
C SER A 68 -12.08 17.89 13.41
N MET A 69 -11.25 18.69 14.08
CA MET A 69 -9.87 18.32 14.41
C MET A 69 -9.81 17.12 15.38
N PRO A 70 -10.48 17.12 16.54
CA PRO A 70 -10.49 15.96 17.43
C PRO A 70 -11.03 14.69 16.77
N LEU A 71 -12.09 14.82 15.96
CA LEU A 71 -12.69 13.69 15.26
C LEU A 71 -11.71 13.07 14.25
N LYS A 72 -11.05 13.90 13.43
CA LYS A 72 -10.08 13.43 12.43
C LYS A 72 -8.86 12.79 13.08
N ILE A 73 -8.35 13.38 14.16
CA ILE A 73 -7.20 12.83 14.90
C ILE A 73 -7.58 11.48 15.53
N GLY A 74 -8.73 11.40 16.21
CA GLY A 74 -9.20 10.16 16.81
C GLY A 74 -9.42 9.05 15.79
N ALA A 75 -10.05 9.37 14.65
CA ALA A 75 -10.23 8.45 13.55
C ALA A 75 -8.90 7.99 12.93
N GLY A 76 -7.94 8.91 12.77
CA GLY A 76 -6.60 8.58 12.28
C GLY A 76 -5.88 7.59 13.18
N ILE A 77 -5.90 7.82 14.50
CA ILE A 77 -5.29 6.91 15.49
C ILE A 77 -5.97 5.54 15.44
N TYR A 78 -7.30 5.50 15.42
CA TYR A 78 -8.05 4.25 15.31
C TYR A 78 -7.66 3.48 14.05
N MET A 79 -7.51 4.18 12.92
CA MET A 79 -7.17 3.54 11.65
C MET A 79 -5.74 2.98 11.63
N VAL A 80 -4.79 3.64 12.31
CA VAL A 80 -3.42 3.11 12.49
C VAL A 80 -3.46 1.80 13.30
N LEU A 81 -4.24 1.75 14.38
CA LEU A 81 -4.39 0.53 15.20
C LEU A 81 -4.97 -0.64 14.40
N VAL A 82 -5.99 -0.37 13.58
CA VAL A 82 -6.58 -1.37 12.68
C VAL A 82 -5.57 -1.82 11.62
N SER A 83 -4.82 -0.87 11.05
CA SER A 83 -3.79 -1.16 10.03
C SER A 83 -2.69 -2.06 10.57
N LEU A 84 -2.27 -1.89 11.83
CA LEU A 84 -1.30 -2.77 12.50
C LEU A 84 -1.77 -4.23 12.56
N LYS A 85 -3.04 -4.47 12.92
CA LYS A 85 -3.60 -5.83 12.96
C LYS A 85 -3.67 -6.46 11.57
N ILE A 86 -4.08 -5.68 10.59
CA ILE A 86 -4.15 -6.13 9.20
C ILE A 86 -2.76 -6.44 8.66
N PHE A 87 -1.77 -5.59 8.98
CA PHE A 87 -0.39 -5.79 8.59
C PHE A 87 0.15 -7.13 9.11
N GLN A 88 -0.08 -7.45 10.39
CA GLN A 88 0.33 -8.74 10.97
C GLN A 88 -0.27 -9.94 10.22
N SER A 89 -1.55 -9.87 9.85
CA SER A 89 -2.23 -10.93 9.09
C SER A 89 -1.65 -11.11 7.69
N ILE A 90 -1.30 -10.00 7.03
CA ILE A 90 -0.82 -10.00 5.64
C ILE A 90 0.68 -10.32 5.55
N PHE A 91 1.46 -10.01 6.58
CA PHE A 91 2.90 -10.18 6.58
C PHE A 91 3.33 -11.61 6.23
N GLY A 92 2.66 -12.62 6.79
CA GLY A 92 2.95 -14.03 6.48
C GLY A 92 2.67 -14.41 5.02
N MET A 93 1.65 -13.81 4.38
CA MET A 93 1.38 -14.03 2.96
C MET A 93 2.39 -13.31 2.06
N PHE A 94 2.90 -12.15 2.51
CA PHE A 94 3.86 -11.36 1.76
C PHE A 94 5.25 -11.98 1.69
N GLU A 95 5.73 -12.59 2.78
CA GLU A 95 7.03 -13.29 2.76
C GLU A 95 7.09 -14.35 1.66
N GLN A 96 6.06 -15.20 1.56
CA GLN A 96 5.99 -16.26 0.55
C GLN A 96 5.96 -15.70 -0.89
N HIS A 97 5.25 -14.59 -1.12
CA HIS A 97 5.16 -13.97 -2.44
C HIS A 97 6.43 -13.23 -2.85
N ILE A 98 7.13 -12.60 -1.91
CA ILE A 98 8.39 -11.89 -2.19
C ILE A 98 9.46 -12.88 -2.60
N GLU A 99 9.59 -14.02 -1.91
CA GLU A 99 10.58 -15.04 -2.26
C GLU A 99 10.39 -15.56 -3.69
N GLN A 100 9.14 -15.87 -4.08
CA GLN A 100 8.81 -16.32 -5.43
C GLN A 100 9.06 -15.24 -6.48
N THR A 101 8.71 -13.98 -6.18
CA THR A 101 8.91 -12.86 -7.12
C THR A 101 10.40 -12.60 -7.34
N VAL A 102 11.20 -12.66 -6.28
CA VAL A 102 12.66 -12.54 -6.35
C VAL A 102 13.27 -13.70 -7.13
N TYR A 103 12.81 -14.94 -6.89
CA TYR A 103 13.27 -16.11 -7.63
C TYR A 103 12.97 -15.99 -9.15
N ASN A 104 11.75 -15.57 -9.50
CA ASN A 104 11.34 -15.37 -10.89
C ASN A 104 12.11 -14.22 -11.57
N LEU A 105 12.39 -13.14 -10.84
CA LEU A 105 13.25 -12.05 -11.31
C LEU A 105 14.69 -12.51 -11.54
N MET A 106 15.25 -13.31 -10.63
CA MET A 106 16.60 -13.86 -10.79
C MET A 106 16.69 -14.80 -12.00
N LEU A 107 15.68 -15.64 -12.24
CA LEU A 107 15.63 -16.50 -13.43
C LEU A 107 15.47 -15.70 -14.73
N GLY A 108 14.64 -14.66 -14.73
CA GLY A 108 14.42 -13.80 -15.90
C GLY A 108 15.63 -12.94 -16.28
N ILE A 109 16.46 -12.54 -15.30
CA ILE A 109 17.71 -11.79 -15.54
C ILE A 109 18.85 -12.72 -16.00
N ARG A 110 18.81 -14.01 -15.60
CA ARG A 110 19.82 -15.02 -15.97
C ARG A 110 19.62 -15.61 -17.38
N GLY A 111 18.58 -15.21 -18.11
CA GLY A 111 18.32 -15.65 -19.49
C GLY A 111 17.94 -17.13 -19.62
N ALA A 112 17.35 -17.73 -18.59
CA ALA A 112 16.92 -19.14 -18.62
C ALA A 112 15.49 -19.34 -19.20
N ILE A 113 14.86 -18.28 -19.73
CA ILE A 113 13.68 -18.30 -20.60
C ILE A 113 13.79 -17.11 -21.56
#